data_AF-A0AAW4PYB7-F1
#
_entry.id   AF-A0AAW4PYB7-F1
#
_cell.length_a   1.000
_cell.length_b   1.000
_cell.length_c   1.000
_cell.angle_alpha   90.00
_cell.angle_beta   90.00
_cell.angle_gamma   90.00
#
_symmetry.space_group_name_H-M   'P 1'
#
loop_
_entity.id
_entity.type
_entity.pdbx_description
1 polymer ?
#
loop_
_entity_poly.entity_id
_entity_poly.type
_entity_poly.pdbx_seq_one_letter_code
_entity_poly.pdbx_strand_id
1 'polypeptide(L)'
;MPEDVVEDALAALLEASEEEPDVETPDDWDDDEWDEAVDVAREKGDVPAGKGTLTMKTIDERDYYYLQWREGEQVKSQYVGPVEPA
;
A
#
# COMPACT_ATOMS: atom_id res chain seq x y z
N MET A 1 -22.35 -35.60 15.93
CA MET A 1 -22.17 -35.27 14.49
C MET A 1 -22.76 -33.87 14.28
N PRO A 2 -22.06 -32.88 13.71
CA PRO A 2 -20.65 -32.81 13.31
C PRO A 2 -19.91 -31.56 13.86
N GLU A 3 -18.60 -31.68 14.09
CA GLU A 3 -17.68 -30.60 14.46
C GLU A 3 -16.87 -30.16 13.23
N ASP A 4 -17.53 -29.80 12.12
CA ASP A 4 -16.88 -29.74 10.79
C ASP A 4 -17.34 -28.54 9.94
N VAL A 5 -17.54 -27.36 10.53
CA VAL A 5 -17.99 -26.16 9.76
C VAL A 5 -17.18 -24.89 10.10
N VAL A 6 -16.13 -25.00 10.93
CA VAL A 6 -15.33 -23.83 11.31
C VAL A 6 -14.19 -23.53 10.35
N GLU A 7 -13.85 -24.44 9.43
CA GLU A 7 -12.79 -24.20 8.44
C GLU A 7 -13.26 -23.36 7.24
N ASP A 8 -14.54 -23.44 6.87
CA ASP A 8 -15.10 -22.73 5.70
C ASP A 8 -15.40 -21.24 6.00
N ALA A 9 -15.74 -20.92 7.25
CA ALA A 9 -16.01 -19.53 7.68
C ALA A 9 -14.74 -18.66 7.71
N LEU A 10 -13.55 -19.26 7.84
CA LEU A 10 -12.28 -18.52 7.79
C LEU A 10 -11.91 -18.14 6.35
N ALA A 11 -12.25 -18.99 5.37
CA ALA A 11 -11.99 -18.74 3.96
C ALA A 11 -12.82 -17.57 3.42
N ALA A 12 -14.10 -17.48 3.79
CA ALA A 12 -14.98 -16.37 3.39
C ALA A 12 -14.57 -15.01 3.99
N LEU A 13 -13.90 -15.00 5.15
CA LEU A 13 -13.40 -13.78 5.79
C LEU A 13 -12.10 -13.27 5.14
N LEU A 14 -11.35 -14.14 4.48
CA LEU A 14 -10.16 -13.78 3.71
C LEU A 14 -10.54 -13.23 2.32
N GLU A 15 -11.56 -13.82 1.66
CA GLU A 15 -12.06 -13.38 0.35
C GLU A 15 -12.65 -11.96 0.39
N ALA A 16 -13.20 -11.52 1.53
CA ALA A 16 -13.67 -10.14 1.71
C ALA A 16 -12.56 -9.12 2.04
N SER A 17 -11.28 -9.54 2.04
CA SER A 17 -10.12 -8.66 2.25
C SER A 17 -9.24 -8.46 1.01
N GLU A 18 -9.70 -8.94 -0.15
CA GLU A 18 -9.18 -8.58 -1.49
C GLU A 18 -9.57 -7.16 -1.91
N GLU A 19 -9.79 -6.26 -0.95
CA GLU A 19 -9.70 -4.83 -1.21
C GLU A 19 -8.20 -4.54 -1.25
N GLU A 20 -7.62 -4.68 -2.45
CA GLU A 20 -6.32 -4.13 -2.76
C GLU A 20 -6.29 -2.73 -2.15
N PRO A 21 -5.23 -2.36 -1.41
CA PRO A 21 -5.18 -1.03 -0.81
C PRO A 21 -5.16 -0.05 -1.97
N ASP A 22 -6.34 0.47 -2.28
CA ASP A 22 -6.62 1.40 -3.36
C ASP A 22 -5.93 2.70 -2.96
N VAL A 23 -4.64 2.72 -3.27
CA VAL A 23 -3.78 3.86 -3.05
C VAL A 23 -4.14 4.81 -4.17
N GLU A 24 -5.09 5.69 -3.87
CA GLU A 24 -5.66 6.63 -4.84
C GLU A 24 -4.55 7.30 -5.65
N THR A 25 -4.60 7.07 -6.96
CA THR A 25 -3.68 7.66 -7.93
C THR A 25 -3.84 9.18 -7.93
N PRO A 26 -2.76 9.94 -7.75
CA PRO A 26 -2.76 11.39 -7.89
C PRO A 26 -3.16 11.82 -9.31
N ASP A 27 -3.87 12.95 -9.44
CA ASP A 27 -4.33 13.47 -10.74
C ASP A 27 -3.18 13.75 -11.74
N ASP A 28 -1.98 14.06 -11.21
CA ASP A 28 -0.77 14.34 -12.00
C ASP A 28 0.00 13.07 -12.42
N TRP A 29 -0.43 11.88 -11.95
CA TRP A 29 0.22 10.60 -12.24
C TRP A 29 -0.65 9.74 -13.15
N ASP A 30 -0.01 9.01 -14.06
CA ASP A 30 -0.66 7.94 -14.81
C ASP A 30 -0.90 6.73 -13.88
N ASP A 31 -2.09 6.15 -13.95
CA ASP A 31 -2.51 5.02 -13.10
C ASP A 31 -1.56 3.82 -13.20
N ASP A 32 -1.16 3.44 -14.42
CA ASP A 32 -0.17 2.37 -14.65
C ASP A 32 1.22 2.72 -14.06
N GLU A 33 1.70 3.96 -14.21
CA GLU A 33 3.02 4.37 -13.71
C GLU A 33 3.02 4.48 -12.19
N TRP A 34 1.90 4.93 -11.63
CA TRP A 34 1.68 5.03 -10.21
C TRP A 34 1.62 3.66 -9.53
N ASP A 35 0.83 2.74 -10.09
CA ASP A 35 0.70 1.40 -9.54
C ASP A 35 2.07 0.71 -9.52
N GLU A 36 2.84 0.81 -10.61
CA GLU A 36 4.22 0.31 -10.66
C GLU A 36 5.11 0.99 -9.60
N ALA A 37 5.05 2.31 -9.46
CA ALA A 37 5.86 3.04 -8.48
C ALA A 37 5.54 2.62 -7.03
N VAL A 38 4.26 2.45 -6.72
CA VAL A 38 3.79 1.99 -5.42
C VAL A 38 4.19 0.54 -5.19
N ASP A 39 4.05 -0.34 -6.19
CA ASP A 39 4.40 -1.76 -6.09
C ASP A 39 5.92 -1.95 -5.89
N VAL A 40 6.74 -1.21 -6.64
CA VAL A 40 8.19 -1.16 -6.45
C VAL A 40 8.56 -0.66 -5.05
N ALA A 41 7.85 0.35 -4.53
CA ALA A 41 8.07 0.82 -3.16
C ALA A 41 7.65 -0.22 -2.11
N ARG A 42 6.59 -0.97 -2.34
CA ARG A 42 6.15 -2.08 -1.48
C ARG A 42 7.18 -3.20 -1.48
N GLU A 43 7.63 -3.64 -2.66
CA GLU A 43 8.64 -4.68 -2.81
C GLU A 43 9.93 -4.30 -2.08
N LYS A 44 10.40 -3.06 -2.25
CA LYS A 44 11.59 -2.56 -1.54
C LYS A 44 11.39 -2.44 -0.03
N GLY A 45 10.18 -2.14 0.40
CA GLY A 45 9.82 -2.01 1.80
C GLY A 45 9.43 -3.31 2.50
N ASP A 46 9.44 -4.45 1.80
CA ASP A 46 8.84 -5.71 2.27
C ASP A 46 7.42 -5.49 2.82
N VAL A 47 6.68 -4.59 2.17
CA VAL A 47 5.34 -4.19 2.62
C VAL A 47 4.33 -5.17 2.05
N PRO A 48 3.55 -5.86 2.89
CA PRO A 48 2.49 -6.71 2.38
C PRO A 48 1.50 -5.91 1.54
N ALA A 49 1.01 -6.49 0.44
CA ALA A 49 -0.18 -5.99 -0.25
C ALA A 49 -1.30 -5.80 0.78
N GLY A 50 -1.94 -4.62 0.77
CA GLY A 50 -2.91 -4.21 1.80
C GLY A 50 -2.34 -3.40 2.95
N LYS A 51 -1.02 -3.21 3.05
CA LYS A 51 -0.39 -2.41 4.11
C LYS A 51 0.35 -1.21 3.57
N GLY A 52 0.33 -0.14 4.36
CA GLY A 52 0.98 1.11 4.05
C GLY A 52 -0.02 2.18 3.63
N THR A 53 0.30 3.42 3.98
CA THR A 53 -0.48 4.60 3.66
C THR A 53 0.45 5.58 2.98
N LEU A 54 0.02 6.14 1.85
CA LEU A 54 0.78 7.20 1.23
C LEU A 54 0.71 8.48 2.03
N THR A 55 1.87 9.11 2.16
CA THR A 55 2.03 10.38 2.84
C THR A 55 2.82 11.31 1.93
N MET A 56 2.22 12.44 1.61
CA MET A 56 2.92 13.53 0.94
C MET A 56 3.87 14.22 1.94
N LYS A 57 5.13 14.40 1.55
CA LYS A 57 6.11 15.17 2.31
C LYS A 57 6.72 16.26 1.45
N THR A 58 6.58 17.49 1.90
CA THR A 58 7.25 18.65 1.31
C THR A 58 8.68 18.75 1.85
N ILE A 59 9.67 18.66 0.97
CA ILE A 59 11.10 18.76 1.28
C ILE A 59 11.73 19.69 0.25
N ASP A 60 12.42 20.75 0.69
CA ASP A 60 13.12 21.70 -0.21
C ASP A 60 12.20 22.35 -1.26
N GLU A 61 10.99 22.76 -0.83
CA GLU A 61 9.95 23.37 -1.68
C GLU A 61 9.40 22.43 -2.78
N ARG A 62 9.65 21.12 -2.66
CA ARG A 62 9.12 20.08 -3.55
C ARG A 62 8.33 19.05 -2.76
N ASP A 63 7.26 18.55 -3.34
CA ASP A 63 6.43 17.52 -2.73
C ASP A 63 6.80 16.12 -3.23
N TYR A 64 6.79 15.15 -2.32
CA TYR A 64 7.13 13.77 -2.60
C TYR A 64 6.15 12.80 -1.94
N TYR A 65 5.79 11.73 -2.65
CA TYR A 65 5.00 10.63 -2.11
C TYR A 65 5.89 9.59 -1.42
N TYR A 66 5.53 9.27 -0.19
CA TYR A 66 6.14 8.22 0.60
C TYR A 66 5.11 7.20 1.03
N LEU A 67 5.40 5.92 0.82
CA LEU A 67 4.64 4.82 1.40
C LEU A 67 5.10 4.62 2.84
N GLN A 68 4.21 4.81 3.81
CA GLN A 68 4.52 4.64 5.22
C GLN A 68 3.73 3.48 5.81
N TRP A 69 4.40 2.54 6.46
CA TRP A 69 3.76 1.40 7.12
C TRP A 69 4.38 1.16 8.49
N ARG A 70 3.69 0.36 9.30
CA ARG A 70 4.21 -0.13 10.58
C ARG A 70 4.71 -1.55 10.42
N GLU A 71 5.93 -1.78 10.86
CA GLU A 71 6.55 -3.09 10.95
C GLU A 71 6.85 -3.38 12.43
N GLY A 72 5.97 -4.15 13.06
CA GLY A 72 6.00 -4.37 14.51
C GLY A 72 5.80 -3.06 15.27
N GLU A 73 6.84 -2.62 15.98
CA GLU A 73 6.85 -1.38 16.78
C GLU A 73 7.53 -0.19 16.06
N GLN A 74 8.12 -0.41 14.88
CA GLN A 74 8.82 0.62 14.13
C GLN A 74 7.98 1.12 12.95
N VAL A 75 7.95 2.44 12.76
CA VAL A 75 7.36 3.06 11.56
C VAL A 75 8.43 3.12 10.48
N LYS A 76 8.13 2.52 9.34
CA LYS A 76 8.98 2.53 8.15
C LYS A 76 8.34 3.42 7.09
N SER A 77 9.18 3.99 6.23
CA SER A 77 8.73 4.78 5.09
C SER A 77 9.63 4.51 3.90
N GLN A 78 9.03 4.27 2.73
CA GLN A 78 9.71 4.09 1.46
C GLN A 78 9.32 5.21 0.51
N TYR A 79 10.31 5.70 -0.23
CA TYR A 79 10.09 6.65 -1.31
C TYR A 79 9.38 5.98 -2.48
N VAL A 80 8.33 6.63 -2.99
CA VAL A 80 7.56 6.20 -4.17
C VAL A 80 7.98 7.06 -5.37
N GLY A 81 7.73 8.37 -5.30
CA GLY A 81 7.96 9.29 -6.41
C GLY A 81 7.79 10.76 -6.01
N PRO A 82 8.14 11.71 -6.88
CA PRO A 82 7.74 13.11 -6.72
C PRO A 82 6.22 13.26 -6.82
N VAL A 83 5.63 14.31 -6.23
CA VAL A 83 4.20 14.58 -6.43
C VAL A 83 3.94 15.14 -7.82
N GLU A 84 4.83 16.02 -8.28
CA GLU A 84 4.82 16.56 -9.64
C GLU A 84 5.88 15.80 -10.46
N PRO A 85 5.49 14.79 -11.26
CA PRO A 85 6.39 14.20 -12.24
C PRO A 85 6.72 15.26 -13.31
N ALA A 86 7.97 15.29 -13.76
CA ALA A 86 8.51 16.37 -14.60
C ALA A 86 8.37 16.10 -16.11
#